data_AF-A0A2N7NAM8-F1
#
_entry.id   AF-A0A2N7NAM8-F1
#
_cell.length_a   1.000
_cell.length_b   1.000
_cell.length_c   1.000
_cell.angle_alpha   90.00
_cell.angle_beta   90.00
_cell.angle_gamma   90.00
#
_symmetry.space_group_name_H-M   'P 1'
#
loop_
_entity.id
_entity.type
_entity.pdbx_description
1 polymer ?
#
loop_
_entity_poly.entity_id
_entity_poly.type
_entity_poly.pdbx_seq_one_letter_code
_entity_poly.pdbx_strand_id
1 'polypeptide(L)'
;MEQHLDTGASDYVKGFIASLILTVIPFYCVWAQVLPDTATYAVLFGCAIVQIFVHFKYFLHMEVKTSEGQWNVVSLMFTAIVVLILIAGSIWIIYNMNVNMKL
;
A
#
# COMPACT_ATOMS: atom_id res chain seq x y z
N MET A 1 38.71 -15.21 8.74
CA MET A 1 37.33 -14.94 9.20
C MET A 1 37.04 -13.49 8.90
N GLU A 2 35.77 -13.11 8.74
CA GLU A 2 35.29 -11.76 8.37
C GLU A 2 35.28 -11.50 6.85
N GLN A 3 34.19 -11.15 6.16
CA GLN A 3 32.78 -10.96 6.48
C GLN A 3 32.01 -11.26 5.18
N HIS A 4 31.43 -12.46 5.04
CA HIS A 4 30.36 -12.71 4.07
C HIS A 4 29.08 -12.10 4.66
N LEU A 5 28.88 -10.80 4.47
CA LEU A 5 27.65 -10.13 4.87
C LEU A 5 26.62 -10.35 3.77
N ASP A 6 25.70 -11.25 4.08
CA ASP A 6 24.48 -11.58 3.36
C ASP A 6 23.69 -10.32 2.97
N THR A 7 23.84 -9.89 1.72
CA THR A 7 23.19 -8.69 1.17
C THR A 7 21.66 -8.86 1.03
N GLY A 8 21.13 -10.08 1.14
CA GLY A 8 19.70 -10.37 0.98
C GLY A 8 18.86 -9.98 2.20
N ALA A 9 19.37 -10.21 3.41
CA ALA A 9 18.65 -9.88 4.65
C ALA A 9 18.50 -8.35 4.87
N SER A 10 19.45 -7.53 4.39
CA SER A 10 19.49 -6.11 4.71
C SER A 10 18.39 -5.28 4.04
N ASP A 11 17.95 -5.64 2.83
CA ASP A 11 16.90 -4.91 2.12
C ASP A 11 15.49 -5.27 2.63
N TYR A 12 15.30 -6.52 3.06
CA TYR A 12 14.07 -6.95 3.73
C TYR A 12 13.87 -6.22 5.06
N VAL A 13 14.94 -6.08 5.85
CA VAL A 13 14.93 -5.33 7.12
C VAL A 13 14.66 -3.84 6.89
N LYS A 14 15.22 -3.23 5.84
CA LYS A 14 14.88 -1.84 5.47
C LYS A 14 13.40 -1.68 5.13
N GLY A 15 12.85 -2.58 4.34
CA GLY A 15 11.42 -2.59 4.01
C GLY A 15 10.52 -2.73 5.23
N PHE A 16 10.88 -3.63 6.13
CA PHE A 16 10.18 -3.84 7.40
C PHE A 16 10.19 -2.59 8.27
N ILE A 17 11.36 -1.95 8.46
CA ILE A 17 11.48 -0.71 9.25
C ILE A 17 10.70 0.43 8.59
N ALA A 18 10.80 0.60 7.27
CA ALA A 18 10.06 1.63 6.54
C ALA A 18 8.55 1.44 6.71
N SER A 19 8.05 0.21 6.58
CA SER A 19 6.64 -0.11 6.79
C SER A 19 6.21 0.16 8.24
N LEU A 20 7.02 -0.23 9.22
CA LEU A 20 6.74 0.01 10.64
C LEU A 20 6.57 1.50 10.92
N ILE A 21 7.52 2.34 10.48
CA ILE A 21 7.48 3.80 10.66
C ILE A 21 6.22 4.38 10.01
N LEU A 22 5.92 3.97 8.77
CA LEU A 22 4.76 4.45 8.03
C LEU A 22 3.42 4.04 8.65
N THR A 23 3.40 3.00 9.50
CA THR A 23 2.21 2.58 10.24
C THR A 23 2.10 3.31 11.58
N VAL A 24 3.23 3.54 12.25
CA VAL A 24 3.26 4.27 13.53
C VAL A 24 2.83 5.73 13.36
N ILE A 25 3.22 6.40 12.27
CA ILE A 25 2.84 7.80 11.98
C ILE A 25 1.32 8.02 12.01
N PRO A 26 0.50 7.32 11.19
CA PRO A 26 -0.94 7.54 11.19
C PRO A 26 -1.59 7.10 12.50
N PHE A 27 -1.11 6.03 13.14
CA PHE A 27 -1.61 5.61 14.46
C PHE A 27 -1.36 6.66 15.54
N TYR A 28 -0.16 7.24 15.55
CA TYR A 28 0.18 8.31 16.48
C TYR A 28 -0.67 9.57 16.22
N CYS A 29 -0.84 9.97 14.95
CA CYS A 29 -1.69 11.10 14.59
C CYS A 29 -3.14 10.93 15.05
N VAL A 30 -3.70 9.73 14.92
CA VAL A 30 -5.06 9.42 15.38
C VAL A 30 -5.14 9.40 16.90
N TRP A 31 -4.19 8.75 17.58
CA TRP A 31 -4.20 8.62 19.03
C TRP A 31 -3.98 9.96 19.76
N ALA A 32 -3.04 10.77 19.28
CA ALA A 32 -2.74 12.06 19.87
C ALA A 32 -3.76 13.16 19.51
N GLN A 33 -4.72 12.88 18.62
CA GLN A 33 -5.76 13.81 18.13
C GLN A 33 -5.23 15.23 17.84
N VAL A 34 -4.02 15.31 17.27
CA VAL A 34 -3.27 16.57 17.13
C VAL A 34 -3.86 17.46 16.01
N LEU A 35 -4.66 16.88 15.12
CA LEU A 35 -5.15 17.49 13.90
C LEU A 35 -6.69 17.38 13.80
N PRO A 36 -7.35 18.31 13.07
CA PRO A 36 -8.76 18.19 12.73
C PRO A 36 -9.05 16.85 12.04
N ASP A 37 -10.24 16.29 12.25
CA ASP A 37 -10.62 14.97 11.73
C ASP A 37 -10.30 14.82 10.23
N THR A 38 -10.60 15.85 9.43
CA THR A 38 -10.33 15.87 7.98
C THR A 38 -8.83 15.71 7.66
N ALA A 39 -7.96 16.39 8.41
CA ALA A 39 -6.51 16.31 8.21
C ALA A 39 -5.97 14.95 8.68
N THR A 40 -6.51 14.39 9.76
CA THR A 40 -6.18 13.05 10.25
C THR A 40 -6.55 11.97 9.22
N TYR A 41 -7.74 12.05 8.60
CA TYR A 41 -8.11 11.16 7.51
C TYR A 41 -7.18 11.30 6.30
N ALA A 42 -6.81 12.52 5.91
CA ALA A 42 -5.89 12.74 4.80
C ALA A 42 -4.51 12.10 5.04
N VAL A 43 -3.97 12.25 6.25
CA VAL A 43 -2.70 11.61 6.64
C VAL A 43 -2.83 10.09 6.64
N LEU A 44 -3.92 9.54 7.19
CA LEU A 44 -4.16 8.10 7.21
C LEU A 44 -4.21 7.51 5.79
N PHE A 45 -5.01 8.10 4.90
CA PHE A 45 -5.12 7.66 3.51
C PHE A 45 -3.80 7.83 2.75
N GLY A 46 -3.09 8.94 2.96
CA GLY A 46 -1.78 9.19 2.37
C GLY A 46 -0.75 8.13 2.79
N CYS A 47 -0.65 7.85 4.09
CA CYS A 47 0.22 6.79 4.61
C CYS A 47 -0.18 5.41 4.08
N ALA A 48 -1.48 5.11 3.98
CA ALA A 48 -1.96 3.83 3.45
C ALA A 48 -1.56 3.63 1.98
N ILE A 49 -1.68 4.66 1.14
CA ILE A 49 -1.25 4.61 -0.26
C ILE A 49 0.25 4.36 -0.35
N VAL A 50 1.06 5.13 0.38
CA VAL A 50 2.53 4.95 0.39
C VAL A 50 2.91 3.57 0.93
N GLN A 51 2.15 3.01 1.87
CA GLN A 51 2.40 1.68 2.44
C GLN A 51 2.27 0.57 1.39
N ILE A 52 1.27 0.68 0.51
CA ILE A 52 1.09 -0.26 -0.60
C ILE A 52 2.33 -0.27 -1.50
N PHE A 53 2.89 0.91 -1.82
CA PHE A 53 4.12 1.00 -2.62
C PHE A 53 5.34 0.42 -1.90
N VAL A 54 5.49 0.66 -0.59
CA VAL A 54 6.59 0.10 0.22
C VAL A 54 6.52 -1.43 0.23
N HIS A 55 5.34 -2.01 0.42
CA HIS A 55 5.15 -3.47 0.38
C HIS A 55 5.49 -4.05 -1.00
N PHE A 56 5.00 -3.45 -2.08
CA PHE A 56 5.32 -3.93 -3.43
C PHE A 56 6.81 -3.80 -3.77
N LYS A 57 7.51 -2.79 -3.26
CA LYS A 57 8.94 -2.60 -3.55
C LYS A 57 9.85 -3.50 -2.71
N TYR A 58 9.64 -3.56 -1.40
CA TYR A 58 10.58 -4.24 -0.48
C TYR A 58 10.19 -5.67 -0.15
N PHE A 59 8.90 -5.97 -0.01
CA PHE A 59 8.44 -7.32 0.34
C PHE A 59 8.26 -8.19 -0.88
N LEU A 60 7.68 -7.63 -1.95
CA LEU A 60 7.45 -8.40 -3.17
C LEU A 60 8.69 -8.53 -4.04
N HIS A 61 9.82 -7.91 -3.65
CA HIS A 61 11.17 -8.06 -4.23
C HIS A 61 11.17 -8.50 -5.70
N MET A 62 10.36 -7.82 -6.53
CA MET A 62 10.16 -8.29 -7.89
C MET A 62 11.50 -8.08 -8.58
N GLU A 63 12.15 -9.17 -8.98
CA GLU A 63 13.41 -9.11 -9.68
C GLU A 63 13.17 -8.47 -11.05
N VAL A 64 13.15 -7.14 -11.10
CA VAL A 64 13.01 -6.35 -12.33
C VAL A 64 14.18 -6.61 -13.29
N LYS A 65 15.23 -7.30 -12.80
CA LYS A 65 16.45 -7.66 -13.52
C LYS A 65 16.31 -8.93 -14.38
N THR A 66 15.39 -9.84 -14.08
CA THR A 66 15.18 -11.07 -14.87
C THR A 66 13.94 -10.90 -15.75
N SER A 67 13.98 -11.46 -16.98
CA SER A 67 12.90 -11.27 -17.97
C SER A 67 11.54 -11.79 -17.48
N GLU A 68 11.53 -12.73 -16.54
CA GLU A 68 10.32 -13.29 -15.92
C GLU A 68 9.73 -12.37 -14.83
N GLY A 69 10.58 -11.65 -14.08
CA GLY A 69 10.12 -10.70 -13.07
C GLY A 69 9.37 -9.51 -13.66
N GLN A 70 9.68 -9.11 -14.90
CA GLN A 70 8.92 -8.07 -15.62
C GLN A 70 7.49 -8.49 -15.92
N TRP A 71 7.26 -9.75 -16.33
CA TRP A 71 5.91 -10.29 -16.57
C TRP A 71 5.09 -10.38 -15.28
N ASN A 72 5.73 -10.62 -14.14
CA ASN A 72 5.07 -10.61 -12.83
C ASN A 72 4.61 -9.18 -12.46
N VAL A 73 5.42 -8.15 -12.72
CA VAL A 73 5.04 -6.74 -12.52
C VAL A 73 3.84 -6.36 -13.38
N VAL A 74 3.83 -6.78 -14.66
CA VAL A 74 2.71 -6.53 -15.58
C VAL A 74 1.42 -7.18 -15.09
N SER A 75 1.52 -8.45 -14.65
CA SER A 75 0.37 -9.19 -14.11
C SER A 75 -0.17 -8.53 -12.84
N LEU A 76 0.70 -8.08 -11.94
CA LEU A 76 0.32 -7.39 -10.72
C LEU A 76 -0.36 -6.04 -11.01
N MET A 77 0.17 -5.27 -11.97
CA MET A 77 -0.42 -4.00 -12.38
C MET A 77 -1.82 -4.22 -13.00
N PHE A 78 -1.98 -5.26 -13.82
CA PHE A 78 -3.27 -5.64 -14.36
C PHE A 78 -4.27 -5.98 -13.25
N THR A 79 -3.88 -6.82 -12.27
CA THR A 79 -4.71 -7.14 -11.12
C THR A 79 -5.07 -5.89 -10.31
N ALA A 80 -4.13 -4.98 -10.08
CA ALA A 80 -4.38 -3.74 -9.36
C ALA A 80 -5.41 -2.86 -10.07
N ILE A 81 -5.34 -2.73 -11.40
CA ILE A 81 -6.33 -2.00 -12.20
C ILE A 81 -7.71 -2.64 -12.08
N VAL A 82 -7.80 -3.97 -12.21
CA VAL A 82 -9.07 -4.69 -12.07
C VAL A 82 -9.67 -4.46 -10.68
N VAL A 83 -8.87 -4.56 -9.62
CA VAL A 83 -9.32 -4.31 -8.24
C VAL A 83 -9.83 -2.88 -8.07
N LEU A 84 -9.13 -1.88 -8.61
CA LEU A 84 -9.57 -0.48 -8.56
C LEU A 84 -10.91 -0.27 -9.28
N ILE A 85 -11.09 -0.87 -10.45
CA ILE A 85 -12.35 -0.81 -11.21
C ILE A 85 -13.48 -1.47 -10.41
N LEU A 86 -13.22 -2.64 -9.81
CA LEU A 86 -14.22 -3.36 -9.01
C LEU A 86 -14.62 -2.56 -7.77
N ILE A 87 -13.67 -1.96 -7.05
CA ILE A 87 -13.97 -1.13 -5.87
C ILE A 87 -14.77 0.11 -6.28
N ALA A 88 -14.29 0.87 -7.26
CA ALA A 88 -14.96 2.08 -7.73
C ALA A 88 -16.36 1.77 -8.28
N GLY A 89 -16.47 0.72 -9.10
CA GLY A 89 -17.73 0.24 -9.67
C GLY A 89 -18.70 -0.23 -8.58
N SER A 90 -18.22 -0.97 -7.59
CA SER A 90 -19.06 -1.45 -6.47
C SER A 90 -19.59 -0.30 -5.63
N ILE A 91 -18.74 0.67 -5.27
CA ILE A 91 -19.16 1.88 -4.54
C ILE A 91 -20.18 2.66 -5.38
N TRP A 92 -19.92 2.84 -6.68
CA TRP A 92 -20.83 3.53 -7.59
C TRP A 92 -22.20 2.84 -7.67
N ILE A 93 -22.23 1.53 -7.88
CA ILE A 93 -23.46 0.74 -7.99
C ILE A 93 -24.26 0.83 -6.69
N ILE A 94 -23.62 0.63 -5.53
CA ILE A 94 -24.30 0.68 -4.22
C ILE A 94 -24.81 2.11 -3.95
N TYR A 95 -24.02 3.14 -4.26
CA TYR A 95 -24.46 4.53 -4.11
C TYR A 95 -25.66 4.83 -5.00
N ASN A 96 -25.59 4.45 -6.28
CA ASN A 96 -26.69 4.65 -7.23
C ASN A 96 -27.95 3.88 -6.79
N MET A 97 -27.82 2.61 -6.38
CA MET A 97 -28.94 1.84 -5.84
C MET A 97 -29.54 2.48 -4.59
N ASN A 98 -28.72 2.97 -3.65
CA ASN A 98 -29.21 3.62 -2.44
C ASN A 98 -29.97 4.92 -2.73
N VAL A 99 -29.49 5.72 -3.68
CA VAL A 99 -30.18 6.95 -4.10
C VAL A 99 -31.50 6.65 -4.82
N ASN A 100 -31.56 5.58 -5.63
CA ASN A 100 -32.76 5.22 -6.40
C ASN A 100 -33.78 4.37 -5.63
N MET A 101 -33.37 3.68 -4.56
CA MET A 101 -34.23 2.77 -3.79
C MET A 101 -34.76 3.40 -2.48
N LYS A 102 -34.25 4.57 -2.09
CA LYS A 102 -34.87 5.37 -1.04
C LYS A 102 -36.15 6.02 -1.58
N LEU A 103 -37.29 5.38 -1.30
CA LEU A 103 -38.61 6.03 -1.27
C LEU A 103 -38.68 6.98 -0.08
#